data_AF-A0A9E3YT38-F1
#
_entry.id   AF-A0A9E3YT38-F1
#
_cell.length_a   1.000
_cell.length_b   1.000
_cell.length_c   1.000
_cell.angle_alpha   90.00
_cell.angle_beta   90.00
_cell.angle_gamma   90.00
#
_symmetry.space_group_name_H-M   'P 1'
#
loop_
_entity.id
_entity.type
_entity.pdbx_description
1 polymer ?
#
loop_
_entity_poly.entity_id
_entity_poly.type
_entity_poly.pdbx_seq_one_letter_code
_entity_poly.pdbx_strand_id
1 'polypeptide(L)'
;MPDILPAQSALWQHIEREVAALLHAFAYHEIRLPLLEPTELFGRSIGEVTDIVEKEMYTFADRNGDSLTLRPEGTAGCVRAVLQNGLL
;
A
#
# COMPACT_ATOMS: atom_id res chain seq x y z
N MET A 1 -2.38 -10.52 13.66
CA MET A 1 -1.07 -10.02 13.19
C MET A 1 -0.04 -11.07 13.56
N PRO A 2 0.55 -11.80 12.60
CA PRO A 2 1.52 -12.85 12.87
C PRO A 2 2.94 -12.29 13.07
N ASP A 3 3.72 -12.91 13.94
CA ASP A 3 5.16 -12.65 14.07
C ASP A 3 5.95 -13.49 13.06
N ILE A 4 7.00 -12.91 12.46
CA ILE A 4 7.96 -13.64 11.63
C ILE A 4 9.24 -13.84 12.45
N LEU A 5 9.47 -15.08 12.90
CA LEU A 5 10.58 -15.42 13.79
C LEU A 5 11.91 -15.58 13.02
N PRO A 6 13.07 -15.56 13.69
CA PRO A 6 14.38 -15.69 13.03
C PRO A 6 14.54 -16.92 12.12
N ALA A 7 13.90 -18.04 12.47
CA ALA A 7 13.93 -19.25 11.63
C ALA A 7 13.15 -19.11 10.31
N GLN A 8 12.20 -18.17 10.24
CA GLN A 8 11.36 -17.90 9.07
C GLN A 8 11.87 -16.68 8.29
N SER A 9 12.43 -15.67 8.96
CA SER A 9 12.83 -14.41 8.34
C SER A 9 13.89 -14.60 7.25
N ALA A 10 14.82 -15.54 7.41
CA ALA A 10 15.84 -15.85 6.41
C ALA A 10 15.23 -16.29 5.05
N LEU A 11 14.14 -17.05 5.09
CA LEU A 11 13.44 -17.49 3.89
C LEU A 11 12.70 -16.33 3.20
N TRP A 12 12.01 -15.49 3.97
CA TRP A 12 11.36 -14.27 3.45
C TRP A 12 12.36 -13.35 2.75
N GLN A 13 13.48 -13.06 3.41
CA GLN A 13 14.53 -12.21 2.86
C GLN A 13 15.15 -12.79 1.58
N HIS A 14 15.23 -14.12 1.46
CA HIS A 14 15.71 -14.76 0.23
C HIS A 14 14.73 -14.51 -0.93
N ILE A 15 13.45 -14.76 -0.71
CA ILE A 15 12.42 -14.54 -1.74
C ILE A 15 12.38 -13.07 -2.17
N GLU A 16 12.40 -12.14 -1.21
CA GLU A 16 12.39 -10.70 -1.49
C GLU A 16 13.59 -10.28 -2.35
N ARG A 17 14.78 -10.82 -2.09
CA ARG A 17 15.98 -10.55 -2.90
C ARG A 17 15.83 -11.05 -4.33
N GLU A 18 15.32 -12.27 -4.53
CA GLU A 18 15.12 -12.83 -5.88
C GLU A 18 14.08 -12.02 -6.68
N VAL A 19 12.97 -11.63 -6.03
CA VAL A 19 11.93 -10.79 -6.65
C VAL A 19 12.49 -9.42 -7.02
N ALA A 20 13.25 -8.78 -6.12
CA ALA A 20 13.86 -7.48 -6.40
C ALA A 20 14.87 -7.56 -7.56
N ALA A 21 15.71 -8.61 -7.59
CA ALA A 21 16.67 -8.83 -8.67
C ALA A 21 15.97 -9.02 -10.03
N LEU A 22 14.88 -9.80 -10.06
CA LEU A 22 14.07 -10.00 -11.26
C LEU A 22 13.46 -8.68 -11.75
N LEU A 23 12.80 -7.91 -10.87
CA LEU A 23 12.18 -6.63 -11.24
C LEU A 23 13.22 -5.63 -11.78
N HIS A 24 14.39 -5.57 -11.14
CA HIS A 24 15.49 -4.72 -11.58
C HIS A 24 16.06 -5.14 -12.95
N ALA A 25 16.10 -6.44 -13.25
CA ALA A 25 16.51 -6.94 -14.58
C ALA A 25 15.58 -6.47 -15.71
N PHE A 26 14.34 -6.12 -15.38
CA PHE A 26 13.35 -5.53 -16.31
C PHE A 26 13.23 -4.01 -16.17
N ALA A 27 14.20 -3.34 -15.54
CA ALA A 27 14.25 -1.88 -15.34
C ALA A 27 13.08 -1.28 -14.55
N TYR A 28 12.37 -2.09 -13.77
CA TYR A 28 11.42 -1.58 -12.79
C TYR A 28 12.18 -0.96 -11.61
N HIS A 29 11.67 0.16 -11.13
CA HIS A 29 12.24 0.87 -9.98
C HIS A 29 11.25 0.84 -8.81
N GLU A 30 11.78 0.62 -7.61
CA GLU A 30 10.98 0.59 -6.39
C GLU A 30 10.43 2.00 -6.07
N ILE A 31 9.16 2.08 -5.69
CA ILE A 31 8.55 3.26 -5.08
C ILE A 31 7.98 2.88 -3.71
N ARG A 32 8.22 3.72 -2.70
CA ARG A 32 7.71 3.52 -1.33
C ARG A 32 6.57 4.51 -1.07
N LEU A 33 5.47 3.98 -0.55
CA LEU A 33 4.22 4.72 -0.36
C LEU A 33 3.80 4.67 1.11
N PRO A 34 3.09 5.70 1.62
CA PRO A 34 2.52 5.70 2.97
C PRO A 34 1.64 4.47 3.25
N LEU A 35 1.57 4.06 4.52
CA LEU A 35 0.62 3.05 4.99
C LEU A 35 -0.78 3.65 5.25
N LEU A 36 -0.84 4.94 5.57
CA LEU A 36 -2.05 5.71 5.81
C LEU A 36 -2.25 6.70 4.67
N GLU A 37 -3.47 6.78 4.16
CA GLU A 37 -3.89 7.73 3.13
C GLU A 37 -5.30 8.27 3.52
N PRO A 38 -5.73 9.42 2.97
CA PRO A 38 -7.09 9.92 3.19
C PRO A 38 -8.13 8.90 2.75
N THR A 39 -9.17 8.67 3.56
CA THR A 39 -10.22 7.67 3.29
C THR A 39 -10.88 7.85 1.91
N GLU A 40 -11.07 9.09 1.48
CA GLU A 40 -11.69 9.41 0.18
C GLU A 40 -10.90 8.89 -1.03
N LEU A 41 -9.59 8.67 -0.89
CA LEU A 41 -8.75 8.11 -1.95
C LEU A 41 -9.26 6.72 -2.36
N PHE A 42 -9.59 5.89 -1.39
CA PHE A 42 -10.01 4.51 -1.61
C PHE A 42 -11.47 4.41 -2.06
N GLY A 43 -12.35 5.22 -1.49
CA GLY A 43 -13.77 5.28 -1.92
C GLY A 43 -13.92 5.65 -3.41
N ARG A 44 -13.13 6.62 -3.89
CA ARG A 44 -13.16 7.05 -5.30
C ARG A 44 -12.51 6.06 -6.27
N SER A 45 -11.45 5.37 -5.85
CA SER A 45 -10.63 4.54 -6.74
C SER A 45 -11.09 3.08 -6.82
N ILE A 46 -11.50 2.49 -5.69
CA ILE A 46 -11.94 1.09 -5.60
C ILE A 46 -13.45 0.98 -5.89
N GLY A 47 -14.22 2.01 -5.52
CA GLY A 47 -15.66 2.07 -5.69
C GLY A 47 -16.41 1.81 -4.38
N GLU A 48 -17.42 2.64 -4.12
CA GLU A 48 -18.14 2.70 -2.83
C GLU A 48 -18.88 1.40 -2.46
N VAL A 49 -19.28 0.59 -3.44
CA VAL A 49 -20.12 -0.61 -3.25
C VAL A 49 -19.29 -1.90 -3.28
N THR A 50 -18.00 -1.81 -2.98
CA THR A 50 -17.12 -2.99 -2.87
C THR A 50 -17.04 -3.46 -1.42
N ASP A 51 -16.93 -4.78 -1.21
CA ASP A 51 -16.75 -5.33 0.14
C ASP A 51 -15.54 -4.72 0.87
N ILE A 52 -14.48 -4.39 0.12
CA ILE A 52 -13.30 -3.70 0.63
C ILE A 52 -13.70 -2.38 1.30
N VAL A 53 -14.40 -1.51 0.57
CA VAL A 53 -14.78 -0.17 1.06
C VAL A 53 -15.85 -0.27 2.14
N GLU A 54 -16.79 -1.20 2.03
CA GLU A 54 -17.90 -1.32 2.99
C GLU A 54 -17.50 -1.96 4.33
N LYS A 55 -16.59 -2.94 4.33
CA LYS A 55 -16.42 -3.86 5.47
C LYS A 55 -14.97 -4.08 5.92
N GLU A 56 -13.99 -3.84 5.07
CA GLU A 56 -12.60 -4.27 5.32
C GLU A 56 -11.64 -3.12 5.61
N MET A 57 -11.99 -1.88 5.28
CA MET A 57 -11.13 -0.72 5.55
C MET A 57 -11.00 -0.43 7.05
N TYR A 58 -9.74 -0.33 7.49
CA TYR A 58 -9.41 0.16 8.84
C TYR A 58 -9.33 1.68 8.83
N THR A 59 -10.46 2.33 9.10
CA THR A 59 -10.64 3.79 9.06
C THR A 59 -10.78 4.38 10.47
N PHE A 60 -10.11 5.51 10.71
CA PHE A 60 -10.19 6.25 11.97
C PHE A 60 -10.03 7.76 11.75
N ALA A 61 -10.44 8.55 12.74
CA ALA A 61 -10.21 9.99 12.76
C ALA A 61 -8.81 10.29 13.33
N ASP A 62 -8.04 11.12 12.63
CA ASP A 62 -6.83 11.71 13.18
C ASP A 62 -7.18 12.81 14.20
N ARG A 63 -6.17 13.29 14.95
CA ARG A 63 -6.32 14.31 15.99
C ARG A 63 -6.90 15.63 15.48
N ASN A 64 -6.74 15.93 14.20
CA ASN A 64 -7.29 17.12 13.55
C ASN A 64 -8.71 16.90 12.97
N GLY A 65 -9.26 15.68 13.09
CA GLY A 65 -10.56 15.31 12.56
C GLY A 65 -10.55 14.71 11.14
N ASP A 66 -9.39 14.63 10.48
CA ASP A 66 -9.29 14.03 9.15
C ASP A 66 -9.56 12.53 9.21
N SER A 67 -10.29 12.02 8.21
CA SER A 67 -10.53 10.58 8.08
C SER A 67 -9.37 9.92 7.36
N LEU A 68 -8.65 9.04 8.07
CA LEU A 68 -7.52 8.28 7.54
C LEU A 68 -7.85 6.79 7.50
N THR A 69 -7.32 6.10 6.49
CA THR A 69 -7.46 4.66 6.32
C THR A 69 -6.09 4.00 6.19
N LEU A 70 -5.86 2.89 6.90
CA LEU A 70 -4.75 1.99 6.60
C LEU A 70 -5.01 1.36 5.23
N ARG A 71 -4.07 1.53 4.30
CA ARG A 71 -4.27 1.15 2.90
C ARG A 71 -4.72 -0.32 2.77
N PRO A 72 -5.86 -0.60 2.14
CA PRO A 72 -6.27 -1.98 1.85
C PRO A 72 -5.50 -2.57 0.67
N GLU A 73 -4.93 -1.71 -0.18
CA GLU A 73 -4.16 -2.06 -1.38
C GLU A 73 -3.12 -0.96 -1.71
N GLY A 74 -2.32 -1.11 -2.77
CA GLY A 74 -1.19 -0.21 -3.08
C GLY A 74 -1.33 0.65 -4.34
N THR A 75 -2.27 0.35 -5.23
CA THR A 75 -2.43 0.96 -6.55
C THR A 75 -2.95 2.39 -6.44
N ALA A 76 -3.96 2.65 -5.60
CA ALA A 76 -4.54 3.98 -5.43
C ALA A 76 -3.50 4.98 -4.90
N GLY A 77 -2.72 4.56 -3.89
CA GLY A 77 -1.60 5.35 -3.35
C GLY A 77 -0.49 5.57 -4.38
N CYS A 78 -0.22 4.60 -5.25
CA CYS A 78 0.78 4.70 -6.31
C CYS A 78 0.38 5.78 -7.34
N VAL A 79 -0.84 5.69 -7.86
CA VAL A 79 -1.36 6.67 -8.83
C VAL A 79 -1.41 8.07 -8.20
N ARG A 80 -1.87 8.19 -6.95
CA ARG A 80 -1.84 9.46 -6.21
C ARG A 80 -0.42 10.04 -6.15
N ALA A 81 0.58 9.23 -5.77
CA ALA A 81 1.96 9.68 -5.67
C ALA A 81 2.53 10.13 -7.02
N VAL A 82 2.26 9.38 -8.07
CA VAL A 82 2.68 9.69 -9.45
C VAL A 82 2.10 11.03 -9.91
N LEU A 83 0.79 11.24 -9.72
CA LEU A 83 0.11 12.49 -10.08
C LEU A 83 0.61 13.68 -9.24
N GLN A 84 0.71 13.50 -7.92
CA GLN A 84 1.13 14.57 -7.01
C GLN A 84 2.55 15.07 -7.28
N ASN A 85 3.45 14.18 -7.74
CA ASN A 85 4.85 14.52 -7.99
C ASN A 85 5.17 14.75 -9.48
N GLY A 86 4.18 14.70 -10.37
CA GLY A 86 4.38 14.93 -11.80
C GLY A 86 5.33 13.90 -12.45
N LEU A 87 5.14 12.62 -12.13
CA LEU A 87 5.95 11.52 -12.67
C LEU A 87 5.38 10.92 -13.98
N LEU A 88 4.52 11.66 -14.68
CA LEU A 88 3.92 11.30 -15.99
C LEU A 88 4.41 12.23 -17.10
#